data_AF-C4XPW4-F1
#
_entry.id   AF-C4XPW4-F1
#
_cell.length_a   1.000
_cell.length_b   1.000
_cell.length_c   1.000
_cell.angle_alpha   90.00
_cell.angle_beta   90.00
_cell.angle_gamma   90.00
#
_symmetry.space_group_name_H-M   'P 1'
#
loop_
_entity.id
_entity.type
_entity.pdbx_description
1 polymer ?
#
loop_
_entity_poly.entity_id
_entity_poly.type
_entity_poly.pdbx_seq_one_letter_code
_entity_poly.pdbx_strand_id
1 'polypeptide(L)' 'MQFLPIKQVQVLPITIVEAWTFFCDPRNLSAITPDWLCFDIRSEVPTCMYPGLIIEYRIKAFAGLPMAWVTEITQVAAPN' A
#
# COMPACT_ATOMS: atom_id res chain seq x y z
N MET A 1 2.00 12.85 24.12
CA MET A 1 2.34 12.47 22.73
C MET A 1 1.30 13.07 21.82
N GLN A 2 1.70 13.83 20.79
CA GLN A 2 0.77 14.50 19.88
C GLN A 2 0.78 13.74 18.54
N PHE A 3 -0.40 13.27 18.09
CA PHE A 3 -0.56 12.60 16.79
C PHE A 3 -0.77 13.67 15.73
N LEU A 4 0.03 13.65 14.65
CA LEU A 4 -0.12 14.58 13.53
C LEU A 4 -0.57 13.82 12.28
N PRO A 5 -1.89 13.75 12.00
CA PRO A 5 -2.38 13.09 10.81
C PRO A 5 -2.06 13.93 9.56
N ILE A 6 -1.48 13.30 8.54
CA ILE A 6 -1.35 13.90 7.21
C ILE A 6 -2.59 13.50 6.41
N LYS A 7 -3.28 14.48 5.81
CA LYS A 7 -4.41 14.26 4.92
C LYS A 7 -4.15 14.96 3.58
N GLN A 8 -4.29 14.21 2.49
CA GLN A 8 -4.18 14.72 1.13
C GLN A 8 -5.36 14.19 0.30
N VAL A 9 -5.78 14.96 -0.71
CA VAL A 9 -6.84 14.58 -1.65
C VAL A 9 -6.29 14.74 -3.06
N GLN A 10 -6.56 13.76 -3.92
CA GLN A 10 -6.20 13.76 -5.33
C GLN A 10 -7.44 13.46 -6.17
N VAL A 11 -7.58 14.14 -7.31
CA VAL A 11 -8.65 13.91 -8.27
C VAL A 11 -8.05 13.18 -9.46
N LEU A 12 -8.56 11.98 -9.75
CA LEU A 12 -8.13 11.16 -10.87
C LEU A 12 -9.20 11.18 -11.96
N PRO A 13 -8.84 11.32 -13.25
CA PRO A 13 -9.79 11.32 -14.36
C PRO A 13 -10.21 9.88 -14.75
N ILE A 14 -10.62 9.07 -13.76
CA ILE A 14 -11.03 7.67 -13.93
C ILE A 14 -12.25 7.36 -13.06
N THR A 15 -12.92 6.24 -13.34
CA THR A 15 -14.06 5.77 -12.55
C THR A 15 -13.61 5.17 -11.21
N ILE A 16 -14.55 5.09 -10.25
CA ILE A 16 -14.31 4.44 -8.95
C ILE A 16 -13.95 2.96 -9.11
N VAL A 17 -14.53 2.28 -10.12
CA VAL A 17 -14.30 0.85 -10.39
C VAL A 17 -12.90 0.61 -10.94
N GLU A 18 -12.44 1.48 -11.85
CA GLU A 18 -11.06 1.43 -12.37
C GLU A 18 -10.05 1.69 -11.26
N ALA A 19 -10.30 2.72 -10.43
CA ALA A 19 -9.46 3.01 -9.27
C ALA A 19 -9.42 1.81 -8.31
N TRP A 20 -10.58 1.23 -7.99
CA TRP A 20 -10.67 0.06 -7.12
C TRP A 20 -9.89 -1.13 -7.65
N THR A 21 -10.02 -1.45 -8.94
CA THR A 21 -9.32 -2.56 -9.59
C THR A 21 -7.80 -2.42 -9.46
N PHE A 22 -7.29 -1.19 -9.49
CA PHE A 22 -5.87 -0.91 -9.26
C PHE A 22 -5.50 -1.02 -7.77
N PHE A 23 -6.21 -0.31 -6.89
CA PHE A 23 -5.84 -0.21 -5.46
C PHE A 23 -6.13 -1.48 -4.66
N CYS A 24 -7.02 -2.35 -5.13
CA CYS A 24 -7.32 -3.60 -4.44
C CYS A 24 -6.20 -4.63 -4.62
N ASP A 25 -5.38 -4.52 -5.67
CA ASP A 25 -4.28 -5.44 -5.92
C ASP A 25 -3.02 -5.03 -5.13
N PRO A 26 -2.55 -5.84 -4.16
CA PRO A 26 -1.37 -5.51 -3.36
C PRO A 26 -0.08 -5.33 -4.17
N ARG A 27 -0.01 -5.90 -5.39
CA ARG A 27 1.16 -5.76 -6.27
C ARG A 27 1.32 -4.34 -6.81
N ASN A 28 0.26 -3.54 -6.81
CA ASN A 28 0.27 -2.15 -7.26
C ASN A 28 0.75 -1.16 -6.18
N LEU A 29 0.93 -1.61 -4.93
CA LEU A 29 1.42 -0.74 -3.85
C LEU A 29 2.81 -0.16 -4.15
N SER A 30 3.69 -0.94 -4.80
CA SER A 30 5.01 -0.45 -5.21
C SER A 30 4.93 0.66 -6.27
N ALA A 31 3.94 0.59 -7.18
CA ALA A 31 3.79 1.55 -8.28
C ALA A 31 3.36 2.96 -7.83
N ILE A 32 2.72 3.06 -6.66
CA ILE A 32 2.32 4.34 -6.05
C ILE A 32 3.26 4.81 -4.94
N THR A 33 4.31 4.02 -4.67
CA THR A 33 5.29 4.31 -3.64
C THR A 33 6.54 4.91 -4.28
N PRO A 34 7.15 5.95 -3.70
CA PRO A 34 8.37 6.53 -4.26
C PRO A 34 9.51 5.50 -4.40
N ASP A 35 10.17 5.49 -5.56
CA ASP A 35 11.23 4.53 -5.90
C ASP A 35 12.36 4.45 -4.85
N TRP A 36 12.67 5.58 -4.21
CA TRP A 36 13.72 5.65 -3.18
C TRP A 36 13.42 4.78 -1.95
N LEU A 37 12.15 4.47 -1.67
CA LEU A 37 11.76 3.61 -0.56
C LEU A 37 12.09 2.13 -0.84
N CYS A 38 12.34 1.75 -2.10
CA CYS A 38 12.62 0.38 -2.53
C CYS A 38 11.58 -0.61 -1.98
N PHE A 39 10.31 -0.37 -2.27
CA PHE A 39 9.19 -1.16 -1.76
C PHE A 39 9.12 -2.54 -2.45
N ASP A 40 9.63 -3.56 -1.77
CA ASP A 40 9.92 -4.88 -2.33
C ASP A 40 9.17 -5.95 -1.54
N ILE A 41 8.06 -6.46 -2.12
CA ILE A 41 7.17 -7.45 -1.50
C ILE A 41 7.89 -8.80 -1.40
N ARG A 42 7.92 -9.38 -0.20
CA ARG A 42 8.62 -10.65 0.10
C ARG A 42 7.69 -11.82 0.41
N SER A 43 6.43 -11.56 0.72
CA SER A 43 5.41 -12.60 0.89
C SER A 43 4.66 -12.87 -0.41
N GLU A 44 4.05 -14.06 -0.53
CA GLU A 44 3.00 -14.26 -1.52
C GLU A 44 1.81 -13.36 -1.20
N VAL A 45 1.19 -12.78 -2.23
CA VAL A 45 0.06 -11.86 -2.07
C VAL A 45 -1.10 -12.26 -2.98
N PRO A 46 -2.36 -12.10 -2.51
CA PRO A 46 -3.55 -12.42 -3.30
C PRO A 46 -3.72 -11.42 -4.46
N THR A 47 -4.68 -11.70 -5.34
CA THR A 47 -5.06 -10.76 -6.41
C THR A 47 -5.85 -9.55 -5.91
N CYS A 48 -6.43 -9.63 -4.71
CA CYS A 48 -7.21 -8.57 -4.09
C CYS A 48 -6.99 -8.60 -2.57
N MET A 49 -6.77 -7.43 -1.97
CA MET A 49 -6.61 -7.27 -0.52
C MET A 49 -7.89 -7.60 0.23
N TYR A 50 -7.74 -8.04 1.48
CA TYR A 50 -8.84 -8.30 2.41
C TYR A 50 -8.41 -7.95 3.85
N PRO A 51 -9.35 -7.71 4.78
CA PRO A 51 -9.02 -7.42 6.17
C PRO A 51 -8.28 -8.60 6.84
N GLY A 52 -7.19 -8.31 7.54
CA GLY A 52 -6.30 -9.29 8.15
C GLY A 52 -5.21 -9.82 7.23
N LEU A 53 -5.12 -9.34 5.97
CA LEU A 53 -4.01 -9.66 5.09
C LEU A 53 -2.70 -9.09 5.68
N ILE A 54 -1.73 -9.98 5.91
CA ILE A 54 -0.37 -9.63 6.31
C ILE A 54 0.51 -9.61 5.07
N ILE A 55 1.27 -8.53 4.90
CA ILE A 55 2.22 -8.39 3.80
C ILE A 55 3.59 -8.04 4.37
N GLU A 56 4.59 -8.81 3.94
CA GLU A 56 5.99 -8.59 4.29
C GLU A 56 6.71 -7.85 3.16
N TYR A 57 7.48 -6.84 3.52
CA TYR A 57 8.27 -6.04 2.60
C TYR A 57 9.71 -5.91 3.08
N ARG A 58 10.58 -5.62 2.13
CA ARG A 58 11.86 -4.97 2.39
C ARG A 58 11.74 -3.51 1.92
N ILE A 59 12.12 -2.55 2.76
CA ILE A 59 12.11 -1.11 2.43
C ILE A 59 13.40 -0.42 2.87
N LYS A 60 13.59 0.83 2.43
CA LYS A 60 14.71 1.72 2.79
C LYS A 60 14.24 3.04 3.38
N ALA A 61 13.51 2.99 4.50
CA ALA A 61 12.91 4.19 5.09
C ALA A 61 13.92 5.10 5.81
N PHE A 62 15.02 4.55 6.35
CA PHE A 62 15.97 5.30 7.19
C PHE A 62 17.38 5.26 6.59
N ALA A 63 17.86 6.43 6.16
CA ALA A 63 19.22 6.62 5.61
C ALA A 63 19.60 5.63 4.49
N GLY A 64 18.61 5.11 3.74
CA GLY A 64 18.84 4.14 2.67
C GLY A 64 19.16 2.71 3.13
N LEU A 65 19.13 2.43 4.44
CA LEU A 65 19.41 1.09 4.98
C LEU A 65 18.21 0.16 4.77
N PRO A 66 18.41 -1.04 4.19
CA PRO A 66 17.34 -2.00 3.98
C PRO A 66 16.86 -2.57 5.32
N MET A 67 15.55 -2.68 5.50
CA MET A 67 14.91 -3.27 6.68
C MET A 67 13.68 -4.07 6.31
N ALA A 68 13.36 -5.07 7.13
CA ALA A 68 12.09 -5.79 7.05
C ALA A 68 10.96 -4.90 7.59
N TRP A 69 9.83 -4.93 6.93
CA TRP A 69 8.63 -4.20 7.30
C TRP A 69 7.42 -5.09 7.10
N VAL A 70 6.52 -5.12 8.08
CA VAL A 70 5.32 -5.96 8.03
C VAL A 70 4.12 -5.06 8.25
N THR A 71 3.11 -5.18 7.39
CA THR A 71 1.84 -4.46 7.55
C THR A 71 0.67 -5.43 7.62
N GLU A 72 -0.34 -5.05 8.40
CA GLU A 72 -1.66 -5.64 8.35
C GLU A 72 -2.62 -4.69 7.61
N ILE A 73 -3.37 -5.22 6.66
CA ILE A 73 -4.51 -4.52 6.07
C ILE A 73 -5.70 -4.65 7.02
N THR A 74 -6.07 -3.59 7.71
CA THR A 74 -7.13 -3.65 8.73
C THR A 74 -8.53 -3.48 8.17
N GLN A 75 -8.70 -2.75 7.05
CA GLN A 75 -10.00 -2.40 6.48
C GLN A 75 -9.93 -2.41 4.95
N VAL A 76 -10.97 -2.97 4.32
CA VAL A 76 -11.14 -3.03 2.87
C VAL A 76 -12.64 -2.90 2.58
N ALA A 77 -13.02 -1.96 1.72
CA ALA A 77 -14.42 -1.71 1.35
C ALA A 77 -14.52 -1.48 -0.16
N ALA A 78 -15.05 -2.48 -0.88
CA ALA A 78 -15.28 -2.37 -2.31
C ALA A 78 -16.37 -1.32 -2.61
N PRO A 79 -16.29 -0.62 -3.75
CA PRO A 79 -17.38 0.24 -4.20
C PRO A 79 -18.65 -0.60 -4.43
N ASN A 80 -19.80 -0.04 -4.04
CA ASN A 80 -21.13 -0.64 -4.30
C ASN A 80 -21.55 -0.52 -5.76
#